data_AF-A0A645C9T5-F1
#
_entry.id   AF-A0A645C9T5-F1
#
_cell.length_a   1.000
_cell.length_b   1.000
_cell.length_c   1.000
_cell.angle_alpha   90.00
_cell.angle_beta   90.00
_cell.angle_gamma   90.00
#
_symmetry.space_group_name_H-M   'P 1'
#
loop_
_entity.id
_entity.type
_entity.pdbx_description
1 polymer ?
#
loop_
_entity_poly.entity_id
_entity_poly.type
_entity_poly.pdbx_seq_one_letter_code
_entity_poly.pdbx_strand_id
1 'polypeptide(L)'
;MRYSISDTAEYGDYVTGKRIITDETRKEMKKVLREIQDGTFARDWILENRVGRPHFNAMKRQNAETQLVKVGQQLRSQMTFLKK
;
A
#
# COMPACT_ATOMS: atom_id res chain seq x y z
N MET A 1 2.39 16.08 -12.70
CA MET A 1 1.87 16.13 -11.32
C MET A 1 2.30 17.42 -10.62
N ARG A 2 3.60 17.72 -10.51
CA ARG A 2 4.09 18.97 -9.89
C ARG A 2 3.58 20.26 -10.53
N TYR A 3 3.50 20.32 -11.86
CA TYR A 3 2.94 21.48 -12.58
C TYR A 3 1.50 21.86 -12.17
N SER A 4 0.73 20.91 -11.61
CA SER A 4 -0.70 21.11 -11.31
C SER A 4 -0.99 21.37 -9.82
N ILE A 5 0.04 21.39 -8.97
CA ILE A 5 -0.08 21.68 -7.53
C ILE A 5 0.51 23.07 -7.25
N SER A 6 0.26 23.61 -6.06
CA SER A 6 0.85 24.89 -5.68
C SER A 6 2.36 24.78 -5.43
N ASP A 7 3.07 25.89 -5.61
CA ASP A 7 4.51 25.99 -5.31
C ASP A 7 4.83 25.56 -3.87
N THR A 8 3.93 25.83 -2.92
CA THR A 8 4.04 25.37 -1.52
C THR A 8 4.06 23.85 -1.42
N ALA A 9 3.18 23.17 -2.16
CA ALA A 9 3.11 21.72 -2.16
C ALA A 9 4.31 21.10 -2.90
N GLU A 10 4.77 21.73 -3.98
CA GLU A 10 5.98 21.29 -4.71
C GLU A 10 7.25 21.44 -3.84
N TYR A 11 7.44 22.57 -3.16
CA TYR A 11 8.52 22.75 -2.19
C TYR A 11 8.45 21.70 -1.07
N GLY A 12 7.24 21.45 -0.55
CA GLY A 12 6.98 20.42 0.45
C GLY A 12 7.38 19.01 -0.03
N ASP A 13 7.06 18.65 -1.28
CA ASP A 13 7.44 17.39 -1.90
C ASP A 13 8.97 17.24 -1.98
N TYR A 14 9.68 18.26 -2.47
CA TYR A 14 11.15 18.21 -2.57
C TYR A 14 11.84 17.99 -1.21
N VAL A 15 11.39 18.70 -0.18
CA VAL A 15 12.04 18.69 1.14
C VAL A 15 11.61 17.49 1.97
N THR A 16 10.33 17.12 1.92
CA THR A 16 9.76 16.11 2.82
C THR A 16 9.75 14.72 2.19
N GLY A 17 9.62 14.59 0.86
CA GLY A 17 9.54 13.30 0.19
C GLY A 17 10.74 12.39 0.50
N LYS A 18 11.95 12.96 0.50
CA LYS A 18 13.20 12.23 0.82
C LYS A 18 13.31 11.82 2.30
N ARG A 19 12.57 12.48 3.20
CA ARG A 19 12.53 12.14 4.63
C ARG A 19 11.62 10.95 4.90
N ILE A 20 10.63 10.71 4.05
CA ILE A 20 9.69 9.59 4.15
C ILE A 20 10.20 8.37 3.38
N ILE A 21 10.66 8.55 2.14
CA ILE A 21 11.22 7.47 1.31
C ILE A 21 12.74 7.52 1.40
N THR A 22 13.26 6.81 2.40
CA THR A 22 14.67 6.83 2.78
C THR A 22 15.49 5.79 2.01
N ASP A 23 16.81 5.80 2.20
CA ASP A 23 17.69 4.74 1.68
C ASP A 23 17.35 3.37 2.27
N GLU A 24 16.84 3.32 3.50
CA GLU A 24 16.37 2.08 4.12
C GLU A 24 15.12 1.55 3.42
N THR A 25 14.16 2.41 3.11
CA THR A 25 12.99 2.03 2.28
C THR A 25 13.44 1.45 0.94
N ARG A 26 14.44 2.07 0.29
CA ARG A 26 14.98 1.58 -0.99
C ARG A 26 15.75 0.27 -0.86
N LYS A 27 16.46 0.05 0.26
CA LYS A 27 17.12 -1.23 0.56
C LYS A 27 16.09 -2.34 0.73
N GLU A 28 15.01 -2.07 1.45
CA GLU A 28 13.92 -3.05 1.63
C GLU A 28 13.25 -3.37 0.29
N MET A 29 12.98 -2.36 -0.56
CA MET A 29 12.46 -2.59 -1.92
C MET A 29 13.36 -3.51 -2.74
N LYS A 30 14.69 -3.37 -2.66
CA LYS A 30 15.64 -4.26 -3.35
C LYS A 30 15.62 -5.67 -2.78
N LYS A 31 15.43 -5.81 -1.46
CA LYS A 31 15.31 -7.12 -0.80
C LYS A 31 14.04 -7.84 -1.24
N VAL A 32 12.90 -7.16 -1.22
CA VAL A 32 11.62 -7.69 -1.74
C VAL A 32 11.77 -8.13 -3.20
N LEU A 33 12.44 -7.33 -4.05
CA LEU A 33 12.71 -7.73 -5.43
C LEU A 33 13.55 -9.03 -5.51
N ARG A 34 14.57 -9.17 -4.66
CA ARG A 34 15.38 -10.40 -4.61
C ARG A 34 14.55 -11.60 -4.19
N GLU A 35 13.73 -11.48 -3.15
CA GLU A 35 12.84 -12.55 -2.66
C GLU A 35 11.80 -12.98 -3.70
N ILE A 36 11.41 -12.06 -4.60
CA ILE A 36 10.57 -12.38 -5.75
C ILE A 36 11.38 -13.16 -6.80
N GLN A 37 12.58 -12.67 -7.14
CA GLN A 37 13.43 -13.25 -8.19
C GLN A 37 13.99 -14.63 -7.82
N ASP A 38 14.34 -14.85 -6.56
CA ASP A 38 14.85 -16.13 -6.05
C ASP A 38 13.74 -17.14 -5.70
N GLY A 39 12.47 -16.72 -5.81
CA GLY A 39 11.30 -17.57 -5.61
C GLY A 39 10.86 -17.73 -4.15
N THR A 40 11.51 -17.08 -3.19
CA THR A 40 11.12 -17.11 -1.77
C THR A 40 9.66 -16.67 -1.60
N PHE A 41 9.29 -15.53 -2.18
CA PHE A 41 7.92 -15.01 -2.11
C PHE A 41 6.89 -16.00 -2.69
N ALA A 42 7.21 -16.60 -3.83
CA ALA A 42 6.32 -17.56 -4.49
C ALA A 42 6.15 -18.84 -3.66
N ARG A 43 7.23 -19.36 -3.07
CA ARG A 43 7.19 -20.53 -2.18
C ARG A 43 6.29 -20.26 -0.97
N ASP A 44 6.48 -19.12 -0.31
CA ASP A 44 5.73 -18.77 0.90
C ASP A 44 4.23 -18.61 0.58
N TRP A 45 3.89 -17.98 -0.55
CA TRP A 45 2.51 -17.90 -1.01
C TRP A 45 1.89 -19.26 -1.31
N ILE A 46 2.61 -20.16 -1.99
CA ILE A 46 2.11 -21.51 -2.29
C ILE A 46 1.86 -22.30 -1.00
N LEU A 47 2.76 -22.21 -0.02
CA LEU A 47 2.61 -22.88 1.27
C LEU A 47 1.38 -22.35 2.03
N GLU A 48 1.24 -21.03 2.14
CA GLU A 48 0.07 -20.38 2.74
C GLU A 48 -1.24 -20.83 2.08
N ASN A 49 -1.23 -20.98 0.74
CA ASN A 49 -2.39 -21.48 0.00
C ASN A 49 -2.74 -22.93 0.32
N ARG A 50 -1.72 -23.80 0.42
CA ARG A 50 -1.91 -25.22 0.72
C ARG A 50 -2.55 -25.45 2.09
N VAL A 51 -2.29 -24.57 3.05
CA VAL A 51 -2.89 -24.63 4.39
C VAL A 51 -4.19 -23.84 4.53
N GLY A 52 -4.78 -23.36 3.42
CA GLY A 52 -6.08 -22.70 3.43
C GLY A 52 -6.05 -21.20 3.73
N ARG A 53 -4.90 -20.53 3.57
CA ARG A 53 -4.73 -19.07 3.67
C ARG A 53 -5.08 -18.44 5.03
N PRO A 54 -4.75 -19.06 6.19
CA PRO A 54 -5.14 -18.53 7.49
C PRO A 54 -4.59 -17.13 7.79
N HIS A 55 -3.31 -16.90 7.53
CA HIS A 55 -2.66 -15.62 7.76
C HIS A 55 -3.16 -14.56 6.78
N PHE A 56 -3.27 -14.90 5.50
CA PHE A 56 -3.79 -14.00 4.48
C PHE A 56 -5.24 -13.56 4.79
N ASN A 57 -6.10 -14.50 5.20
CA ASN A 57 -7.49 -14.18 5.55
C ASN A 57 -7.58 -13.32 6.80
N ALA A 58 -6.74 -13.57 7.82
CA ALA A 58 -6.66 -12.73 9.00
C ALA A 58 -6.23 -11.30 8.65
N MET A 59 -5.16 -11.15 7.86
CA MET A 59 -4.68 -9.85 7.38
C MET A 59 -5.75 -9.11 6.56
N LYS A 60 -6.45 -9.82 5.66
CA LYS A 60 -7.55 -9.25 4.87
C LYS A 60 -8.68 -8.73 5.76
N ARG A 61 -9.09 -9.51 6.76
CA ARG A 61 -10.12 -9.11 7.73
C ARG A 61 -9.69 -7.87 8.53
N GLN A 62 -8.47 -7.87 9.08
CA GLN A 62 -7.95 -6.74 9.84
C GLN A 62 -7.94 -5.44 9.02
N ASN A 63 -7.49 -5.51 7.77
CA ASN A 63 -7.48 -4.35 6.89
C ASN A 63 -8.90 -3.84 6.56
N ALA A 64 -9.87 -4.74 6.40
CA ALA A 64 -11.27 -4.39 6.15
C ALA A 64 -11.96 -3.72 7.35
N GLU A 65 -11.53 -4.01 8.57
CA GLU A 65 -12.15 -3.51 9.80
C GLU A 65 -11.62 -2.12 10.24
N THR A 66 -10.63 -1.57 9.52
CA THR A 66 -10.01 -0.29 9.85
C THR A 66 -10.98 0.90 9.74
N GLN A 67 -10.71 1.96 10.51
CA GLN A 67 -11.49 3.20 10.45
C GLN A 67 -11.47 3.83 9.05
N LEU A 68 -10.33 3.74 8.34
CA LEU A 68 -10.17 4.23 6.98
C LEU A 68 -11.22 3.61 6.03
N VAL A 69 -11.45 2.30 6.14
CA VAL A 69 -12.45 1.60 5.31
C VAL A 69 -13.87 2.06 5.65
N LYS A 70 -14.21 2.13 6.94
CA LYS A 70 -15.55 2.54 7.41
C LYS A 70 -15.90 3.96 6.97
N VAL A 71 -15.03 4.92 7.25
CA VAL A 71 -15.21 6.32 6.88
C VAL A 71 -15.18 6.49 5.36
N GLY A 72 -14.25 5.83 4.68
CA GLY A 72 -14.15 5.90 3.23
C GLY A 72 -15.40 5.39 2.51
N GLN A 73 -16.05 4.34 3.02
CA GLN A 73 -17.31 3.85 2.47
C GLN A 73 -18.44 4.87 2.61
N GLN A 74 -18.56 5.51 3.78
CA GLN A 74 -19.56 6.55 4.03
C GLN A 74 -19.35 7.78 3.13
N LEU A 75 -18.12 8.24 2.99
CA LEU A 75 -17.81 9.38 2.12
C LEU A 75 -18.11 9.06 0.66
N ARG A 76 -17.68 7.89 0.16
CA ARG A 76 -17.91 7.49 -1.23
C ARG A 76 -19.38 7.27 -1.57
N SER A 77 -20.23 6.87 -0.62
CA SER A 77 -21.67 6.68 -0.89
C SER A 77 -22.42 7.99 -1.15
N GLN A 78 -21.88 9.11 -0.66
CA GLN A 78 -22.40 10.46 -0.86
C GLN A 78 -21.89 11.10 -2.15
N MET A 79 -20.80 10.59 -2.73
CA MET A 79 -20.23 11.06 -3.99
C MET A 79 -21.06 10.55 -5.17
N THR A 80 -22.05 11.33 -5.60
CA THR A 80 -22.99 10.97 -6.69
C THR A 80 -22.28 10.67 -8.01
N PHE A 81 -21.16 11.34 -8.29
CA PHE A 81 -20.33 11.12 -9.47
C PHE A 81 -19.55 9.78 -9.47
N LEU A 82 -19.52 9.07 -8.33
CA LEU A 82 -18.97 7.71 -8.25
C LEU A 82 -20.05 6.62 -8.39
N LYS A 83 -21.34 6.99 -8.36
CA LYS A 83 -22.43 6.05 -8.58
C LYS A 83 -22.46 5.73 -10.08
N LYS A 84 -22.24 4.45 -10.42
CA LYS A 84 -22.55 3.94 -11.76
C LYS A 84 -24.06 3.88 -11.97
#